data_AF-A0A9P9D279-F1
#
_entry.id   AF-A0A9P9D279-F1
#
_cell.length_a   1.000
_cell.length_b   1.000
_cell.length_c   1.000
_cell.angle_alpha   90.00
_cell.angle_beta   90.00
_cell.angle_gamma   90.00
#
_symmetry.space_group_name_H-M   'P 1'
#
loop_
_entity.id
_entity.type
_entity.pdbx_description
1 polymer ?
#
loop_
_entity_poly.entity_id
_entity_poly.type
_entity_poly.pdbx_seq_one_letter_code
_entity_poly.pdbx_strand_id
1 'polypeptide(L)'
;MEAGLDIYRARFDNVQTGLTREVDRGMVLTEELLNELEGTTAELKQTKLELDNEREARNRLRQEVEEIREWKQRQKRRPFVVALIDADADCYVFHDSFITRGVKGGEDAADTLLVALQQYVRKVTCESDGMDILVRAFANVSGLSAALQRSGRLNGEGQLRAFATV
;
A
#
# COMPACT_ATOMS: atom_id res chain seq x y z
N MET A 1 -39.91 85.08 42.37
CA MET A 1 -38.57 84.63 41.94
C MET A 1 -38.39 83.11 42.04
N GLU A 2 -39.14 82.40 42.90
CA GLU A 2 -39.07 80.92 43.02
C GLU A 2 -39.54 80.14 41.79
N ALA A 3 -40.67 80.53 41.17
CA ALA A 3 -41.27 79.77 40.06
C ALA A 3 -40.36 79.59 38.82
N GLY A 4 -39.41 80.50 38.58
CA GLY A 4 -38.45 80.37 37.47
C GLY A 4 -37.33 79.36 37.78
N LEU A 5 -36.86 79.32 39.02
CA LEU A 5 -35.82 78.41 39.49
C LEU A 5 -36.28 76.94 39.45
N ASP A 6 -37.56 76.68 39.76
CA ASP A 6 -38.13 75.34 39.69
C ASP A 6 -38.25 74.82 38.25
N ILE A 7 -38.56 75.69 37.30
CA ILE A 7 -38.58 75.34 35.87
C ILE A 7 -37.16 74.99 35.38
N TYR A 8 -36.15 75.76 35.75
CA TYR A 8 -34.76 75.46 35.39
C TYR A 8 -34.26 74.16 36.03
N ARG A 9 -34.60 73.91 37.30
CA ARG A 9 -34.30 72.64 37.98
C ARG A 9 -34.96 71.46 37.28
N ALA A 10 -36.26 71.55 36.98
CA ALA A 10 -36.98 70.50 36.25
C ALA A 10 -36.41 70.25 34.84
N ARG A 11 -35.98 71.29 34.13
CA ARG A 11 -35.31 71.13 32.81
C ARG A 11 -33.94 70.49 32.94
N PHE A 12 -33.15 70.87 33.94
CA PHE A 12 -31.86 70.28 34.22
C PHE A 12 -31.99 68.80 34.59
N ASP A 13 -32.93 68.45 35.48
CA ASP A 13 -33.21 67.07 35.88
C ASP A 13 -33.66 66.21 34.69
N ASN A 14 -34.48 66.77 33.79
CA ASN A 14 -34.88 66.08 32.55
C ASN A 14 -33.71 65.82 31.61
N VAL A 15 -32.82 66.80 31.42
CA VAL A 15 -31.62 66.65 30.59
C VAL A 15 -30.66 65.63 31.21
N GLN A 16 -30.44 65.70 32.53
CA GLN A 16 -29.60 64.76 33.25
C GLN A 16 -30.16 63.34 33.16
N THR A 17 -31.47 63.16 33.36
CA THR A 17 -32.14 61.86 33.24
C THR A 17 -32.10 61.33 31.80
N GLY A 18 -32.27 62.19 30.80
CA GLY A 18 -32.18 61.84 29.39
C GLY A 18 -30.77 61.36 29.01
N LEU A 19 -29.75 62.08 29.46
CA LEU A 19 -28.35 61.74 29.24
C LEU A 19 -27.98 60.42 29.94
N THR A 20 -28.39 60.22 31.19
CA THR A 20 -28.18 58.96 31.92
C THR A 20 -28.81 57.79 31.17
N ARG A 21 -30.06 57.93 30.69
CA ARG A 21 -30.72 56.88 29.89
C ARG A 21 -30.04 56.58 28.57
N GLU A 22 -29.41 57.57 27.94
CA GLU A 22 -28.68 57.37 26.68
C GLU A 22 -27.34 56.69 26.92
N VAL A 23 -26.63 57.06 27.98
CA VAL A 23 -25.42 56.37 28.44
C VAL A 23 -25.73 54.92 28.84
N ASP A 24 -26.78 54.68 29.62
CA ASP A 24 -27.19 53.32 30.02
C ASP A 24 -27.50 52.44 28.80
N ARG A 25 -28.22 52.99 27.81
CA ARG A 25 -28.50 52.27 26.55
C ARG A 25 -27.24 51.97 25.76
N GLY A 26 -26.30 52.92 25.72
CA GLY A 26 -24.99 52.71 25.10
C GLY A 26 -24.17 51.63 25.80
N MET A 27 -24.19 51.59 27.14
CA MET A 27 -23.51 50.56 27.91
C MET A 27 -24.09 49.17 27.66
N VAL A 28 -25.43 49.03 27.66
CA VAL A 28 -26.11 47.76 27.35
C VAL A 28 -25.77 47.27 25.95
N LEU A 29 -25.87 48.14 24.93
CA LEU A 29 -25.53 47.75 23.56
C LEU A 29 -24.05 47.37 23.40
N THR A 30 -23.15 48.07 24.11
CA THR A 30 -21.72 47.74 24.09
C THR A 30 -21.46 46.38 24.71
N GLU A 31 -22.15 46.05 25.81
CA GLU A 31 -22.05 44.74 26.46
C GLU A 31 -22.60 43.61 25.57
N GLU A 32 -23.74 43.84 24.91
CA GLU A 32 -24.30 42.88 23.94
C GLU A 32 -23.35 42.61 22.77
N LEU A 33 -22.78 43.66 22.17
CA LEU A 33 -21.83 43.53 21.07
C LEU A 33 -20.52 42.84 21.49
N LEU A 34 -20.04 43.10 22.71
CA LEU A 34 -18.87 42.43 23.25
C LEU A 34 -19.13 40.93 23.47
N ASN A 35 -20.29 40.58 24.01
CA ASN A 35 -20.68 39.18 24.20
C ASN A 35 -20.83 38.45 22.85
N GLU A 36 -21.44 39.08 21.86
CA GLU A 36 -21.57 38.50 20.52
C GLU A 36 -20.20 38.36 19.82
N LEU A 37 -19.33 39.35 19.96
CA LEU A 37 -17.97 39.28 19.44
C LEU A 37 -17.15 38.15 20.08
N GLU A 38 -17.27 37.97 21.40
CA GLU A 38 -16.59 36.90 22.12
C GLU A 38 -17.12 35.53 21.68
N GLY A 39 -18.44 35.37 21.56
CA GLY A 39 -19.08 34.15 21.08
C GLY A 39 -18.65 33.78 19.66
N THR A 40 -18.75 34.73 18.72
CA THR A 40 -18.34 34.50 17.33
C THR A 40 -16.84 34.23 17.20
N THR A 41 -16.00 34.85 18.02
CA THR A 41 -14.56 34.59 18.05
C THR A 41 -14.25 33.18 18.56
N ALA A 42 -14.96 32.73 19.60
CA ALA A 42 -14.83 31.39 20.14
C ALA A 42 -15.23 30.33 19.11
N GLU A 43 -16.39 30.51 18.46
CA GLU A 43 -16.88 29.62 17.40
C GLU A 43 -15.89 29.55 16.24
N LEU A 44 -15.41 30.71 15.75
CA LEU A 44 -14.45 30.76 14.66
C LEU A 44 -13.14 30.05 15.01
N LYS A 45 -12.67 30.17 16.26
CA LYS A 45 -11.48 29.45 16.73
C LYS A 45 -11.72 27.94 16.75
N GLN A 46 -12.89 27.49 17.21
CA GLN A 46 -13.26 26.08 17.24
C GLN A 46 -13.34 25.50 15.82
N THR A 47 -14.05 26.17 14.90
CA THR A 47 -14.18 25.70 13.51
C THR A 47 -12.84 25.65 12.80
N LYS A 48 -11.91 26.57 13.07
CA LYS A 48 -10.55 26.51 12.52
C LYS A 48 -9.81 25.25 12.98
N LEU A 49 -9.91 24.91 14.26
CA LEU A 49 -9.27 23.73 14.82
C LEU A 49 -9.86 22.43 14.24
N GLU A 50 -11.18 22.38 14.10
CA GLU A 50 -11.86 21.24 13.43
C GLU A 50 -11.43 21.10 11.97
N LEU A 51 -11.34 22.21 11.23
CA LEU A 51 -10.88 22.21 9.84
C LEU A 51 -9.44 21.72 9.69
N ASP A 52 -8.55 22.14 10.59
CA ASP A 52 -7.15 21.71 10.57
C ASP A 52 -7.03 20.21 10.89
N ASN A 53 -7.79 19.71 11.88
CA ASN A 53 -7.87 18.28 12.17
C ASN A 53 -8.37 17.47 10.97
N GLU A 54 -9.42 17.94 10.30
CA GLU A 54 -9.98 17.26 9.11
C GLU A 54 -8.97 17.26 7.94
N ARG A 55 -8.23 18.35 7.76
CA ARG A 55 -7.15 18.43 6.77
C ARG A 55 -6.05 17.42 7.05
N GLU A 56 -5.64 17.29 8.31
CA GLU A 56 -4.65 16.29 8.71
C GLU A 56 -5.16 14.87 8.49
N ALA A 57 -6.40 14.56 8.92
CA ALA A 57 -7.02 13.26 8.73
C ALA A 57 -7.10 12.89 7.24
N ARG A 58 -7.54 13.83 6.40
CA ARG A 58 -7.60 13.66 4.95
C ARG A 58 -6.21 13.41 4.35
N ASN A 59 -5.18 14.12 4.80
CA ASN A 59 -3.82 13.95 4.30
C ASN A 59 -3.26 12.57 4.68
N ARG A 60 -3.49 12.11 5.91
CA ARG A 60 -3.13 10.75 6.35
C ARG A 60 -3.84 9.69 5.52
N LEU A 61 -5.16 9.82 5.34
CA LEU A 61 -5.94 8.87 4.54
C LEU A 61 -5.47 8.82 3.08
N ARG A 62 -5.09 9.97 2.50
CA ARG A 62 -4.51 10.01 1.14
C ARG A 62 -3.19 9.25 1.06
N GLN A 63 -2.32 9.40 2.07
CA GLN A 63 -1.06 8.66 2.13
C GLN A 63 -1.32 7.16 2.24
N GLU A 64 -2.21 6.72 3.13
CA GLU A 64 -2.59 5.31 3.27
C GLU A 64 -3.17 4.72 1.98
N VAL A 65 -4.04 5.47 1.29
CA VAL A 65 -4.62 5.04 0.01
C VAL A 65 -3.55 4.88 -1.06
N GLU A 66 -2.56 5.78 -1.11
CA GLU A 66 -1.47 5.69 -2.08
C GLU A 66 -0.55 4.51 -1.76
N GLU A 67 -0.20 4.30 -0.49
CA GLU A 67 0.58 3.13 -0.05
C GLU A 67 -0.13 1.81 -0.40
N ILE A 68 -1.44 1.72 -0.15
CA ILE A 68 -2.24 0.55 -0.51
C ILE A 68 -2.29 0.35 -2.02
N ARG A 69 -2.38 1.44 -2.81
CA ARG A 69 -2.36 1.37 -4.27
C ARG A 69 -1.02 0.88 -4.78
N GLU A 70 0.08 1.44 -4.29
CA GLU A 70 1.42 0.98 -4.63
C GLU A 70 1.62 -0.49 -4.26
N TRP A 71 1.23 -0.88 -3.05
CA TRP A 71 1.32 -2.26 -2.59
C TRP A 71 0.49 -3.19 -3.48
N LYS A 72 -0.76 -2.82 -3.81
CA LYS A 72 -1.60 -3.60 -4.73
C LYS A 72 -1.02 -3.67 -6.14
N GLN A 73 -0.41 -2.60 -6.65
CA GLN A 73 0.24 -2.61 -7.95
C GLN A 73 1.46 -3.53 -7.94
N ARG A 74 2.28 -3.50 -6.89
CA ARG A 74 3.40 -4.45 -6.72
C ARG A 74 2.91 -5.90 -6.65
N GLN A 75 1.83 -6.17 -5.91
CA GLN A 75 1.22 -7.51 -5.83
C GLN A 75 0.63 -7.97 -7.17
N LYS A 76 -0.07 -7.10 -7.90
CA LYS A 76 -0.61 -7.43 -9.25
C LYS A 76 0.49 -7.73 -10.25
N ARG A 77 1.67 -7.13 -10.06
CA ARG A 77 2.81 -7.27 -10.97
C ARG A 77 3.70 -8.46 -10.64
N ARG A 78 3.38 -9.35 -9.68
CA ARG A 78 4.16 -10.57 -9.39
C ARG A 78 4.44 -11.33 -10.68
N PRO A 79 5.62 -11.13 -11.31
CA PRO A 79 5.86 -11.67 -12.61
C PRO A 79 6.28 -13.13 -12.43
N PHE A 80 5.86 -13.99 -13.32
CA PHE A 80 6.20 -15.40 -13.25
C PHE A 80 6.75 -15.88 -14.59
N VAL A 81 7.63 -16.87 -14.53
CA VAL A 81 8.24 -17.52 -15.68
C VAL A 81 7.84 -18.99 -15.67
N VAL A 82 7.38 -19.48 -16.81
CA VAL A 82 7.12 -20.91 -17.01
C VAL A 82 8.10 -21.44 -18.05
N ALA A 83 8.93 -22.39 -17.66
CA ALA A 83 9.81 -23.13 -18.55
C ALA A 83 9.19 -24.50 -18.85
N LEU A 84 8.89 -24.76 -20.13
CA LEU A 84 8.43 -26.05 -20.62
C LEU A 84 9.59 -26.71 -21.37
N ILE A 85 9.98 -27.90 -20.91
CA ILE A 85 11.14 -28.62 -21.42
C ILE A 85 10.68 -29.94 -22.01
N ASP A 86 11.09 -30.19 -23.25
CA ASP A 86 11.05 -31.50 -23.87
C ASP A 86 12.30 -32.27 -23.44
N ALA A 87 12.14 -33.23 -22.53
CA ALA A 87 13.21 -33.92 -21.85
C ALA A 87 13.51 -35.32 -22.44
N ASP A 88 12.81 -35.73 -23.49
CA ASP A 88 13.15 -36.91 -24.32
C ASP A 88 13.54 -36.56 -25.76
N ALA A 89 13.73 -35.28 -26.06
CA ALA A 89 14.31 -34.83 -27.32
C ALA A 89 15.73 -35.39 -27.54
N ASP A 90 16.01 -35.82 -28.79
CA ASP A 90 17.27 -36.47 -29.19
C ASP A 90 18.54 -35.64 -28.91
N CYS A 91 18.40 -34.33 -28.72
CA CYS A 91 19.51 -33.38 -28.55
C CYS A 91 19.68 -32.85 -27.11
N TYR A 92 18.78 -33.15 -26.17
CA TYR A 92 18.86 -32.62 -24.80
C TYR A 92 18.45 -33.67 -23.77
N VAL A 93 19.44 -34.43 -23.26
CA VAL A 93 19.25 -35.40 -22.17
C VAL A 93 19.94 -34.86 -20.92
N PHE A 94 19.31 -35.03 -19.76
CA PHE A 94 19.96 -34.73 -18.47
C PHE A 94 21.28 -35.47 -18.32
N HIS A 95 22.24 -34.85 -17.63
CA HIS A 95 23.55 -35.45 -17.43
C HIS A 95 23.42 -36.75 -16.62
N ASP A 96 24.15 -37.78 -17.02
CA ASP A 96 24.20 -39.08 -16.32
C ASP A 96 24.46 -38.95 -14.84
N SER A 97 25.30 -38.01 -14.41
CA SER A 97 25.58 -37.75 -13.00
C SER A 97 24.33 -37.45 -12.17
N PHE A 98 23.29 -36.88 -12.78
CA PHE A 98 21.99 -36.68 -12.15
C PHE A 98 21.14 -37.94 -12.26
N ILE A 99 20.97 -38.48 -13.47
CA ILE A 99 20.10 -39.63 -13.72
C ILE A 99 20.49 -40.85 -12.86
N THR A 100 21.79 -41.14 -12.73
CA THR A 100 22.27 -42.32 -12.00
C THR A 100 22.04 -42.22 -10.49
N ARG A 101 21.77 -41.04 -9.94
CA ARG A 101 21.56 -40.83 -8.49
C ARG A 101 20.08 -40.92 -8.08
N GLY A 102 19.17 -41.26 -9.00
CA GLY A 102 17.75 -41.41 -8.70
C GLY A 102 17.18 -40.13 -8.09
N VAL A 103 16.42 -40.25 -7.00
CA VAL A 103 15.71 -39.12 -6.34
C VAL A 103 16.64 -37.93 -6.05
N LYS A 104 17.78 -38.16 -5.38
CA LYS A 104 18.76 -37.10 -5.08
C LYS A 104 19.32 -36.43 -6.33
N GLY A 105 19.46 -37.21 -7.40
CA GLY A 105 19.86 -36.70 -8.68
C GLY A 105 18.82 -35.79 -9.32
N GLY A 106 17.54 -36.11 -9.14
CA GLY A 106 16.41 -35.27 -9.54
C GLY A 106 16.39 -33.94 -8.79
N GLU A 107 16.58 -33.98 -7.47
CA GLU A 107 16.65 -32.80 -6.60
C GLU A 107 17.78 -31.87 -7.05
N ASP A 108 19.00 -32.40 -7.15
CA ASP A 108 20.16 -31.62 -7.59
C ASP A 108 19.99 -31.07 -9.02
N ALA A 109 19.35 -31.83 -9.92
CA ALA A 109 19.09 -31.38 -11.29
C ALA A 109 18.06 -30.24 -11.32
N ALA A 110 16.99 -30.35 -10.52
CA ALA A 110 15.97 -29.32 -10.38
C ALA A 110 16.59 -28.02 -9.81
N ASP A 111 17.40 -28.13 -8.75
CA ASP A 111 18.09 -26.97 -8.16
C ASP A 111 19.05 -26.32 -9.14
N THR A 112 19.86 -27.12 -9.84
CA THR A 112 20.81 -26.62 -10.85
C THR A 112 20.08 -25.90 -11.99
N LEU A 113 18.97 -26.47 -12.45
CA LEU A 113 18.14 -25.90 -13.52
C LEU A 113 17.46 -24.61 -13.08
N LEU A 114 16.95 -24.57 -11.85
CA LEU A 114 16.35 -23.37 -11.27
C LEU A 114 17.37 -22.23 -11.18
N VAL A 115 18.57 -22.50 -10.67
CA VAL A 115 19.66 -21.50 -10.58
C VAL A 115 20.05 -20.99 -11.98
N ALA A 116 20.19 -21.88 -12.96
CA ALA A 116 20.51 -21.50 -14.33
C ALA A 116 19.42 -20.61 -14.95
N LEU A 117 18.15 -20.97 -14.76
CA LEU A 117 17.01 -20.17 -15.23
C LEU A 117 16.93 -18.81 -14.54
N GLN A 118 17.14 -18.74 -13.23
CA GLN A 118 17.20 -17.46 -12.50
C GLN A 118 18.27 -16.53 -13.09
N GLN A 119 19.47 -17.05 -13.38
CA GLN A 119 20.53 -16.29 -14.01
C GLN A 119 20.17 -15.85 -15.43
N TYR A 120 19.53 -16.71 -16.22
CA TYR A 120 19.08 -16.38 -17.57
C TYR A 120 18.01 -15.29 -17.55
N VAL A 121 16.98 -15.44 -16.71
CA VAL A 121 15.90 -14.47 -16.56
C VAL A 121 16.47 -13.11 -16.17
N ARG A 122 17.37 -13.05 -15.17
CA ARG A 122 18.05 -11.80 -14.76
C ARG A 122 18.76 -11.09 -15.92
N LYS A 123 19.39 -11.85 -16.83
CA LYS A 123 20.06 -11.27 -18.01
C LYS A 123 19.08 -10.72 -19.04
N VAL A 124 17.94 -11.38 -19.24
CA VAL A 124 16.96 -11.02 -20.26
C VAL A 124 16.06 -9.89 -19.81
N THR A 125 15.62 -9.89 -18.55
CA THR A 125 14.62 -8.94 -18.05
C THR A 125 15.24 -7.71 -17.37
N CYS A 126 16.53 -7.73 -17.03
CA CYS A 126 17.17 -6.72 -16.17
C CYS A 126 16.50 -6.55 -14.79
N GLU A 127 15.56 -7.43 -14.42
CA GLU A 127 14.87 -7.44 -13.13
C GLU A 127 15.53 -8.49 -12.23
N SER A 128 15.93 -8.07 -11.03
CA SER A 128 16.88 -8.83 -10.22
C SER A 128 16.28 -9.69 -9.12
N ASP A 129 15.00 -9.55 -8.75
CA ASP A 129 14.45 -10.34 -7.63
C ASP A 129 12.92 -10.46 -7.65
N GLY A 130 12.43 -11.60 -7.13
CA GLY A 130 11.03 -11.81 -6.79
C GLY A 130 10.13 -12.38 -7.89
N MET A 131 10.68 -12.89 -9.00
CA MET A 131 9.89 -13.65 -9.98
C MET A 131 9.72 -15.10 -9.56
N ASP A 132 8.49 -15.59 -9.64
CA ASP A 132 8.19 -17.00 -9.43
C ASP A 132 8.54 -17.79 -10.70
N ILE A 133 9.38 -18.83 -10.59
CA ILE A 133 9.78 -19.66 -11.73
C ILE A 133 9.19 -21.06 -11.55
N LEU A 134 8.39 -21.48 -12.52
CA LEU A 134 7.86 -22.84 -12.63
C LEU A 134 8.56 -23.56 -13.78
N VAL A 135 9.10 -24.73 -13.51
CA VAL A 135 9.72 -25.58 -14.52
C VAL A 135 8.91 -26.87 -14.67
N ARG A 136 8.60 -27.25 -15.91
CA ARG A 136 7.94 -28.50 -16.25
C ARG A 136 8.70 -29.21 -17.36
N ALA A 137 9.30 -30.34 -17.02
CA ALA A 137 9.91 -31.24 -17.98
C ALA A 137 8.93 -32.36 -18.36
N PHE A 138 8.77 -32.62 -19.65
CA PHE A 138 7.94 -33.68 -20.20
C PHE A 138 8.82 -34.68 -20.92
N ALA A 139 8.61 -35.96 -20.67
CA ALA A 139 9.34 -37.03 -21.35
C ALA A 139 8.49 -38.30 -21.42
N ASN A 140 8.65 -39.07 -22.48
CA ASN A 140 8.26 -40.46 -22.50
C ASN A 140 9.24 -41.29 -21.66
N VAL A 141 8.97 -41.42 -20.37
CA VAL A 141 9.85 -42.13 -19.41
C VAL A 141 10.18 -43.55 -19.87
N SER A 142 9.22 -44.28 -20.44
CA SER A 142 9.45 -45.65 -20.90
C SER A 142 10.36 -45.69 -22.13
N GLY A 143 10.12 -44.81 -23.11
CA GLY A 143 10.97 -44.68 -24.30
C GLY A 143 12.40 -44.23 -23.96
N LEU A 144 12.51 -43.19 -23.13
CA LEU A 144 13.78 -42.63 -22.67
C LEU A 144 14.58 -43.65 -21.84
N SER A 145 13.92 -44.38 -20.93
CA SER A 145 14.56 -45.45 -20.16
C SER A 145 15.14 -46.53 -21.08
N ALA A 146 14.36 -46.98 -22.08
CA ALA A 146 14.83 -48.01 -23.01
C ALA A 146 16.03 -47.52 -23.86
N ALA A 147 16.06 -46.24 -24.25
CA ALA A 147 17.19 -45.65 -24.97
C ALA A 147 18.44 -45.53 -24.09
N LEU A 148 18.28 -45.15 -22.82
CA LEU A 148 19.39 -44.99 -21.88
C LEU A 148 19.96 -46.32 -21.40
N GLN A 149 19.13 -47.36 -21.27
CA GLN A 149 19.60 -48.73 -21.01
C GLN A 149 20.41 -49.27 -22.20
N ARG A 150 19.94 -49.07 -23.42
CA ARG A 150 20.66 -49.49 -24.65
C ARG A 150 22.04 -48.85 -24.78
N SER A 151 22.22 -47.65 -24.24
CA SER A 151 23.52 -46.95 -24.22
C SER A 151 24.36 -47.25 -22.98
N GLY A 152 23.90 -48.12 -22.07
CA GLY A 152 24.62 -48.48 -20.85
C GLY A 152 24.65 -47.38 -19.78
N ARG A 153 23.81 -46.33 -19.93
CA ARG A 153 23.75 -45.16 -19.04
C ARG A 153 22.80 -45.36 -17.85
N LEU A 154 21.94 -46.37 -17.92
CA LEU A 154 20.92 -46.69 -16.90
C LEU A 154 20.85 -48.20 -16.65
N ASN A 155 20.71 -48.59 -15.39
CA ASN A 155 20.60 -50.00 -15.00
C ASN A 155 19.15 -50.53 -15.05
N GLY A 156 18.16 -49.64 -15.05
CA GLY A 156 16.76 -50.01 -15.04
C GLY A 156 15.82 -48.80 -15.03
N GLU A 157 14.57 -49.01 -15.44
CA GLU A 157 13.57 -47.95 -15.53
C GLU A 157 13.22 -47.32 -14.17
N GLY A 158 13.32 -48.11 -13.09
CA GLY A 158 13.10 -47.62 -11.73
C GLY A 158 14.03 -46.48 -11.33
N GLN A 159 15.25 -46.43 -11.87
CA GLN A 159 16.22 -45.38 -11.58
C GLN A 159 15.85 -44.06 -12.27
N LEU A 160 15.36 -44.11 -13.51
CA LEU A 160 14.84 -42.92 -14.21
C LEU A 160 13.53 -42.43 -13.58
N ARG A 161 12.65 -43.33 -13.15
CA ARG A 161 11.43 -42.96 -12.41
C ARG A 161 11.75 -42.30 -11.07
N ALA A 162 12.73 -42.84 -10.34
CA ALA A 162 13.19 -42.23 -9.10
C ALA A 162 13.76 -40.82 -9.34
N PHE A 163 14.51 -40.62 -10.42
CA PHE A 163 14.97 -39.29 -10.84
C PHE A 163 13.82 -38.31 -11.13
N ALA A 164 12.76 -38.77 -11.79
CA ALA A 164 11.62 -37.93 -12.18
C ALA A 164 10.55 -37.72 -11.09
N THR A 165 10.82 -38.10 -9.84
CA THR A 165 9.86 -38.01 -8.73
C THR A 165 9.78 -36.60 -8.09
N VAL A 166 10.71 -35.72 -8.47
CA VAL A 166 10.90 -34.37 -7.89
C VAL A 166 10.05 -33.32 -8.60
#